data_AF-A0A1F7RN46-F1
#
_entry.id   AF-A0A1F7RN46-F1
#
_cell.length_a   1.000
_cell.length_b   1.000
_cell.length_c   1.000
_cell.angle_alpha   90.00
_cell.angle_beta   90.00
_cell.angle_gamma   90.00
#
_symmetry.space_group_name_H-M   'P 1'
#
loop_
_entity.id
_entity.type
_entity.pdbx_description
1 polymer ?
#
loop_
_entity_poly.entity_id
_entity_poly.type
_entity_poly.pdbx_seq_one_letter_code
_entity_poly.pdbx_strand_id
1 'polypeptide(L)'
;MKILKPRKNRFWIQFKMKSNTKKLSFITSIGYLSFAIVFFLVPIILISPDSRSDYFWIKILWAEFLLLLMWMTIGGFLFTVVVEKYPRIAGVLPSLSIVIGIYSLLSISVMILSSFLPDTNFYWKFHLIFQLIISAIAISITCFLSITPITAGTGSMSIDNSISPPDYLAIQLRNLIRMVKAGKDSDSIKKVIKTMNVLTEKLQFSLPSGIVVRHEYQDFSSSLIDFIKEYEQTPLESFNEEELDKINRTLTLFSNQVEMIKLKLKK
;
A
#
# COMPACT_ATOMS: atom_id res chain seq x y z
N MET A 1 -39.34 12.73 3.47
CA MET A 1 -38.16 13.29 2.79
C MET A 1 -36.94 13.12 3.72
N LYS A 2 -36.10 12.09 3.51
CA LYS A 2 -34.94 11.81 4.38
C LYS A 2 -33.76 12.68 3.96
N ILE A 3 -33.42 13.66 4.78
CA ILE A 3 -32.24 14.52 4.58
C ILE A 3 -31.00 13.65 4.79
N LEU A 4 -30.29 13.33 3.70
CA LEU A 4 -29.00 12.64 3.75
C LEU A 4 -27.99 13.57 4.43
N LYS A 5 -27.59 13.24 5.67
CA LYS A 5 -26.53 13.96 6.38
C LYS A 5 -25.23 13.95 5.55
N PRO A 6 -24.55 15.10 5.38
CA PRO A 6 -23.31 15.19 4.63
C PRO A 6 -22.23 14.30 5.27
N ARG A 7 -21.63 13.41 4.45
CA ARG A 7 -20.66 12.39 4.84
C ARG A 7 -19.31 13.04 5.17
N LYS A 8 -19.21 13.67 6.34
CA LYS A 8 -18.04 14.42 6.86
C LYS A 8 -16.77 13.60 7.13
N ASN A 9 -16.69 12.33 6.71
CA ASN A 9 -15.74 11.38 7.32
C ASN A 9 -14.46 11.04 6.54
N ARG A 10 -14.34 11.28 5.23
CA ARG A 10 -13.16 10.77 4.49
C ARG A 10 -11.84 11.48 4.81
N PHE A 11 -11.86 12.80 5.02
CA PHE A 11 -10.66 13.57 5.36
C PHE A 11 -10.14 13.23 6.77
N TRP A 12 -11.06 13.14 7.74
CA TRP A 12 -10.74 12.72 9.11
C TRP A 12 -10.18 11.29 9.16
N ILE A 13 -10.65 10.38 8.31
CA ILE A 13 -10.13 9.02 8.23
C ILE A 13 -8.67 9.01 7.77
N GLN A 14 -8.31 9.77 6.72
CA GLN A 14 -6.92 9.82 6.24
C GLN A 14 -5.96 10.49 7.23
N PHE A 15 -6.38 11.60 7.86
CA PHE A 15 -5.57 12.26 8.89
C PHE A 15 -5.36 11.37 10.12
N LYS A 16 -6.41 10.67 10.57
CA LYS A 16 -6.34 9.72 11.69
C LYS A 16 -5.44 8.52 11.37
N MET A 17 -5.45 8.04 10.12
CA MET A 17 -4.52 6.97 9.70
C MET A 17 -3.05 7.42 9.79
N LYS A 18 -2.71 8.62 9.30
CA LYS A 18 -1.31 9.11 9.31
C LYS A 18 -0.76 9.39 10.72
N SER A 19 -1.61 9.78 11.66
CA SER A 19 -1.23 9.92 13.07
C SER A 19 -0.99 8.56 13.74
N ASN A 20 -1.81 7.56 13.43
CA ASN A 20 -1.71 6.22 14.00
C ASN A 20 -0.45 5.48 13.53
N THR A 21 -0.01 5.66 12.28
CA THR A 21 1.19 4.99 11.75
C THR A 21 2.48 5.45 12.44
N LYS A 22 2.63 6.75 12.70
CA LYS A 22 3.78 7.28 13.46
C LYS A 22 3.82 6.73 14.89
N LYS A 23 2.67 6.70 15.55
CA LYS A 23 2.57 6.15 16.92
C LYS A 23 2.90 4.66 16.95
N LEU A 24 2.40 3.89 15.98
CA LEU A 24 2.70 2.46 15.87
C LEU A 24 4.20 2.23 15.63
N SER A 25 4.79 2.93 14.66
CA SER A 25 6.23 2.85 14.38
C SER A 25 7.06 3.15 15.63
N PHE A 26 6.74 4.22 16.36
CA PHE A 26 7.42 4.58 17.61
C PHE A 26 7.32 3.49 18.68
N ILE A 27 6.12 2.96 18.94
CA ILE A 27 5.92 1.87 19.92
C ILE A 27 6.76 0.66 19.53
N THR A 28 6.83 0.35 18.24
CA THR A 28 7.52 -0.84 17.75
C THR A 28 9.03 -0.68 17.77
N SER A 29 9.56 0.53 17.56
CA SER A 29 10.98 0.84 17.78
C SER A 29 11.37 0.72 19.25
N ILE A 30 10.53 1.19 20.17
CA ILE A 30 10.76 1.00 21.62
C ILE A 30 10.73 -0.48 21.97
N GLY A 31 9.74 -1.22 21.46
CA GLY A 31 9.64 -2.67 21.65
C GLY A 31 10.89 -3.39 21.18
N TYR A 32 11.33 -3.13 19.95
CA TYR A 32 12.58 -3.67 19.42
C TYR A 32 13.78 -3.34 20.31
N LEU A 33 14.01 -2.06 20.65
CA LEU A 33 15.15 -1.65 21.48
C LEU A 33 15.14 -2.35 22.85
N SER A 34 13.96 -2.50 23.45
CA SER A 34 13.82 -3.19 24.73
C SER A 34 14.23 -4.65 24.62
N PHE A 35 13.76 -5.36 23.59
CA PHE A 35 14.14 -6.76 23.36
C PHE A 35 15.61 -6.90 22.97
N ALA A 36 16.16 -6.00 22.14
CA ALA A 36 17.56 -6.02 21.73
C ALA A 36 18.48 -5.86 22.95
N ILE A 37 18.18 -4.91 23.84
CA ILE A 37 18.95 -4.75 25.09
C ILE A 37 18.92 -6.04 25.92
N VAL A 38 17.77 -6.70 26.04
CA VAL A 38 17.65 -7.95 26.79
C VAL A 38 18.41 -9.10 26.13
N PHE A 39 18.23 -9.30 24.82
CA PHE A 39 18.90 -10.35 24.04
C PHE A 39 20.42 -10.18 24.02
N PHE A 40 20.91 -8.94 24.05
CA PHE A 40 22.33 -8.63 24.17
C PHE A 40 22.86 -8.84 25.60
N LEU A 41 22.20 -8.30 26.62
CA LEU A 41 22.74 -8.29 28.00
C LEU A 41 22.66 -9.65 28.70
N VAL A 42 21.56 -10.40 28.51
CA VAL A 42 21.34 -11.69 29.18
C VAL A 42 22.50 -12.67 28.95
N PRO A 43 22.92 -13.00 27.71
CA PRO A 43 24.04 -13.92 27.50
C PRO A 43 25.38 -13.38 28.00
N ILE A 44 25.60 -12.06 27.97
CA ILE A 44 26.83 -11.44 28.47
C ILE A 44 26.97 -11.60 29.98
N ILE A 45 25.87 -11.45 30.71
CA ILE A 45 25.83 -11.56 32.18
C ILE A 45 25.87 -13.02 32.62
N LEU A 46 25.11 -13.90 31.95
CA LEU A 46 24.99 -15.31 32.34
C LEU A 46 26.21 -16.16 32.00
N ILE A 47 26.96 -15.80 30.93
CA ILE A 47 28.10 -16.60 30.47
C ILE A 47 29.39 -15.88 30.85
N SER A 48 30.15 -16.51 31.75
CA SER A 48 31.44 -16.00 32.22
C SER A 48 32.40 -15.77 31.03
N PRO A 49 33.24 -14.72 31.05
CA PRO A 49 34.17 -14.44 29.95
C PRO A 49 35.03 -15.64 29.54
N ASP A 50 35.47 -16.44 30.52
CA ASP A 50 36.35 -17.59 30.31
C ASP A 50 35.62 -18.80 29.70
N SER A 51 34.28 -18.82 29.76
CA SER A 51 33.45 -19.89 29.19
C SER A 51 32.85 -19.52 27.83
N ARG A 52 33.17 -18.35 27.28
CA ARG A 52 32.66 -17.92 25.97
C ARG A 52 33.42 -18.65 24.87
N SER A 53 32.69 -19.32 23.98
CA SER A 53 33.30 -19.85 22.76
C SER A 53 33.70 -18.72 21.81
N ASP A 54 34.63 -19.00 20.90
CA ASP A 54 35.12 -18.05 19.87
C ASP A 54 33.97 -17.46 19.02
N TYR A 55 32.83 -18.15 18.97
CA TYR A 55 31.66 -17.81 18.17
C TYR A 55 30.53 -17.14 18.96
N PHE A 56 30.74 -16.90 20.26
CA PHE A 56 29.75 -16.29 21.15
C PHE A 56 29.15 -15.00 20.57
N TRP A 57 30.01 -14.09 20.13
CA TRP A 57 29.59 -12.80 19.57
C TRP A 57 28.81 -12.95 18.26
N ILE A 58 29.17 -13.93 17.43
CA ILE A 58 28.47 -14.20 16.17
C ILE A 58 27.05 -14.69 16.47
N LYS A 59 26.88 -15.56 17.47
CA LYS A 59 25.54 -16.03 17.91
C LYS A 59 24.67 -14.87 18.40
N ILE A 60 25.23 -13.94 19.18
CA ILE A 60 24.52 -12.74 19.65
C ILE A 60 24.12 -11.86 18.46
N LEU A 61 25.07 -11.50 17.58
CA LEU A 61 24.78 -10.66 16.41
C LEU A 61 23.73 -11.30 15.49
N TRP A 62 23.78 -12.62 15.34
CA TRP A 62 22.78 -13.35 14.57
C TRP A 62 21.40 -13.30 15.22
N ALA A 63 21.32 -13.48 16.54
CA ALA A 63 20.06 -13.35 17.28
C ALA A 63 19.46 -11.94 17.15
N GLU A 64 20.30 -10.90 17.28
CA GLU A 64 19.90 -9.50 17.07
C GLU A 64 19.38 -9.25 15.65
N PHE A 65 20.04 -9.81 14.64
CA PHE A 65 19.59 -9.72 13.25
C PHE A 65 18.20 -10.35 13.05
N LEU A 66 17.97 -11.55 13.61
CA LEU A 66 16.67 -12.22 13.54
C LEU A 66 15.58 -11.44 14.29
N LEU A 67 15.92 -10.88 15.45
CA LEU A 67 15.03 -10.03 16.22
C LEU A 67 14.64 -8.78 15.43
N LEU A 68 15.61 -8.11 14.79
CA LEU A 68 15.37 -6.97 13.91
C LEU A 68 14.42 -7.34 12.77
N LEU A 69 14.64 -8.47 12.09
CA LEU A 69 13.76 -8.96 11.02
C LEU A 69 12.33 -9.18 11.50
N MET A 70 12.14 -9.80 12.67
CA MET A 70 10.82 -9.99 13.28
C MET A 70 10.13 -8.68 13.63
N TRP A 71 10.86 -7.72 14.20
CA TRP A 71 10.29 -6.41 14.55
C TRP A 71 10.00 -5.56 13.31
N MET A 72 10.74 -5.72 12.20
CA MET A 72 10.41 -5.04 10.94
C MET A 72 9.07 -5.49 10.36
N THR A 73 8.68 -6.75 10.57
CA THR A 73 7.40 -7.30 10.09
C THR A 73 6.25 -7.00 11.06
N ILE A 74 6.42 -7.29 12.36
CA ILE A 74 5.41 -7.05 13.40
C ILE A 74 5.16 -5.55 13.58
N GLY A 75 6.22 -4.75 13.55
CA GLY A 75 6.15 -3.34 13.87
C GLY A 75 5.47 -2.47 12.83
N GLY A 76 5.08 -3.08 11.70
CA GLY A 76 4.54 -2.35 10.58
C GLY A 76 5.52 -1.35 9.98
N PHE A 77 6.83 -1.42 10.27
CA PHE A 77 7.83 -0.58 9.63
C PHE A 77 7.83 -0.85 8.12
N LEU A 78 7.84 -2.13 7.73
CA LEU A 78 7.62 -2.52 6.34
C LEU A 78 6.23 -2.09 5.87
N PHE A 79 5.18 -2.29 6.66
CA PHE A 79 3.82 -1.88 6.27
C PHE A 79 3.65 -0.37 6.06
N THR A 80 4.32 0.47 6.81
CA THR A 80 4.15 1.93 6.72
C THR A 80 4.98 2.48 5.56
N VAL A 81 6.27 2.14 5.50
CA VAL A 81 7.18 2.65 4.47
C VAL A 81 6.89 2.02 3.10
N VAL A 82 6.67 0.71 3.04
CA VAL A 82 6.48 0.01 1.77
C VAL A 82 5.08 0.24 1.22
N VAL A 83 4.01 0.28 2.02
CA VAL A 83 2.65 0.54 1.48
C VAL A 83 2.50 1.98 1.02
N GLU A 84 3.09 2.96 1.72
CA GLU A 84 3.02 4.36 1.30
C GLU A 84 3.74 4.58 -0.05
N LYS A 85 4.89 3.93 -0.26
CA LYS A 85 5.69 4.07 -1.49
C LYS A 85 5.28 3.09 -2.60
N TYR A 86 4.81 1.91 -2.25
CA TYR A 86 4.50 0.78 -3.14
C TYR A 86 3.20 0.08 -2.71
N PRO A 87 2.03 0.73 -2.90
CA PRO A 87 0.75 0.18 -2.45
C PRO A 87 0.41 -1.18 -3.08
N ARG A 88 0.98 -1.50 -4.24
CA ARG A 88 0.83 -2.82 -4.90
C ARG A 88 1.39 -3.98 -4.08
N ILE A 89 2.42 -3.74 -3.25
CA ILE A 89 3.07 -4.77 -2.43
C ILE A 89 2.26 -5.04 -1.15
N ALA A 90 1.30 -4.18 -0.81
CA ALA A 90 0.50 -4.27 0.42
C ALA A 90 -0.17 -5.65 0.59
N GLY A 91 -0.64 -6.24 -0.51
CA GLY A 91 -1.31 -7.55 -0.49
C GLY A 91 -0.39 -8.72 -0.15
N VAL A 92 0.93 -8.59 -0.33
CA VAL A 92 1.90 -9.68 -0.12
C VAL A 92 2.65 -9.54 1.21
N LEU A 93 2.57 -8.39 1.88
CA LEU A 93 3.20 -8.16 3.18
C LEU A 93 2.83 -9.19 4.27
N PRO A 94 1.58 -9.68 4.38
CA PRO A 94 1.27 -10.76 5.32
C PRO A 94 2.07 -12.04 5.03
N SER A 95 2.16 -12.43 3.75
CA SER A 95 2.94 -13.60 3.33
C SER A 95 4.43 -13.42 3.61
N LEU A 96 4.99 -12.23 3.35
CA LEU A 96 6.38 -11.92 3.70
C LEU A 96 6.61 -12.03 5.22
N SER A 97 5.66 -11.55 6.02
CA SER A 97 5.73 -11.64 7.48
C SER A 97 5.73 -13.08 7.97
N ILE A 98 4.91 -13.95 7.35
CA ILE A 98 4.89 -15.39 7.66
C ILE A 98 6.22 -16.05 7.30
N VAL A 99 6.76 -15.77 6.11
CA VAL A 99 8.04 -16.35 5.65
C VAL A 99 9.19 -15.94 6.57
N ILE A 100 9.28 -14.65 6.92
CA ILE A 100 10.29 -14.13 7.85
C ILE A 100 10.10 -14.73 9.25
N GLY A 101 8.86 -14.91 9.70
CA GLY A 101 8.54 -15.56 10.97
C GLY A 101 9.01 -17.01 11.03
N ILE A 102 8.68 -17.80 10.00
CA ILE A 102 9.11 -19.20 9.88
C ILE A 102 10.64 -19.28 9.82
N TYR A 103 11.28 -18.43 9.00
CA TYR A 103 12.74 -18.34 8.91
C TYR A 103 13.37 -18.06 10.27
N SER A 104 12.89 -17.05 10.99
CA SER A 104 13.44 -16.64 12.28
C SER A 104 13.28 -17.74 13.34
N LEU A 105 12.12 -18.40 13.39
CA LEU A 105 11.87 -19.52 14.29
C LEU A 105 12.78 -20.72 13.99
N LEU A 106 12.92 -21.11 12.72
CA LEU A 106 13.83 -22.18 12.32
C LEU A 106 15.28 -21.83 12.65
N SER A 107 15.70 -20.60 12.35
CA SER A 107 17.06 -20.13 12.58
C SER A 107 17.42 -20.12 14.09
N ILE A 108 16.52 -19.63 14.94
CA ILE A 108 16.69 -19.71 16.41
C ILE A 108 16.70 -21.16 16.89
N SER A 109 15.81 -22.01 16.38
CA SER A 109 15.75 -23.43 16.77
C SER A 109 17.06 -24.15 16.46
N VAL A 110 17.64 -23.89 15.30
CA VAL A 110 18.96 -24.43 14.90
C VAL A 110 20.07 -23.91 15.81
N MET A 111 20.00 -22.65 16.25
CA MET A 111 20.97 -22.06 17.18
C MET A 111 20.86 -22.64 18.60
N ILE A 112 19.64 -22.94 19.05
CA ILE A 112 19.40 -23.64 20.32
C ILE A 112 19.91 -25.09 20.20
N LEU A 113 19.57 -25.80 19.13
CA LEU A 113 20.05 -27.17 18.91
C LEU A 113 21.57 -27.26 18.85
N SER A 114 22.25 -26.28 18.22
CA SER A 114 23.70 -26.28 18.15
C SER A 114 24.38 -26.01 19.50
N SER A 115 23.67 -25.44 20.47
CA SER A 115 24.19 -25.26 21.84
C SER A 115 24.30 -26.56 22.63
N PHE A 116 23.60 -27.63 22.21
CA PHE A 116 23.73 -28.96 22.80
C PHE A 116 24.82 -29.83 22.16
N LEU A 117 25.45 -29.35 21.08
CA LEU A 117 26.53 -30.06 20.42
C LEU A 117 27.88 -29.70 21.07
N PRO A 118 28.87 -30.61 21.05
CA PRO A 118 30.22 -30.30 21.53
C PRO A 118 30.79 -29.08 20.80
N ASP A 119 31.49 -28.20 21.52
CA ASP A 119 32.18 -27.02 20.97
C ASP A 119 33.42 -27.45 20.16
N THR A 120 33.19 -28.09 19.02
CA THR A 120 34.22 -28.39 18.02
C THR A 120 34.05 -27.48 16.81
N ASN A 121 35.17 -27.11 16.19
CA ASN A 121 35.18 -26.32 14.95
C ASN A 121 34.33 -26.93 13.83
N PHE A 122 34.11 -28.25 13.84
CA PHE A 122 33.30 -28.95 12.85
C PHE A 122 31.82 -28.61 12.95
N TYR A 123 31.21 -28.74 14.13
CA TYR A 123 29.77 -28.49 14.31
C TYR A 123 29.40 -27.03 14.08
N TRP A 124 30.29 -26.10 14.46
CA TRP A 124 30.09 -24.69 14.18
C TRP A 124 30.04 -24.37 12.68
N LYS A 125 31.00 -24.89 11.89
CA LYS A 125 31.00 -24.71 10.44
C LYS A 125 29.72 -25.27 9.82
N PHE A 126 29.27 -26.43 10.28
CA PHE A 126 28.02 -27.02 9.82
C PHE A 126 26.80 -26.16 10.18
N HIS A 127 26.75 -25.63 11.41
CA HIS A 127 25.72 -24.70 11.85
C HIS A 127 25.64 -23.46 10.94
N LEU A 128 26.77 -22.81 10.66
CA LEU A 128 26.82 -21.66 9.77
C LEU A 128 26.36 -21.99 8.35
N ILE A 129 26.83 -23.10 7.79
CA ILE A 129 26.40 -23.55 6.44
C ILE A 129 24.88 -23.75 6.42
N PHE A 130 24.32 -24.40 7.44
CA PHE A 130 22.88 -24.63 7.52
C PHE A 130 22.09 -23.32 7.63
N GLN A 131 22.55 -22.36 8.46
CA GLN A 131 21.94 -21.03 8.56
C GLN A 131 21.97 -20.26 7.24
N LEU A 132 23.10 -20.34 6.51
CA LEU A 132 23.24 -19.72 5.20
C LEU A 132 22.29 -20.34 4.17
N ILE A 133 22.13 -21.67 4.17
CA ILE A 133 21.20 -22.38 3.28
C ILE A 133 19.76 -21.95 3.56
N ILE A 134 19.33 -21.96 4.82
CA ILE A 134 17.97 -21.53 5.18
C ILE A 134 17.76 -20.05 4.83
N SER A 135 18.75 -19.20 5.08
CA SER A 135 18.70 -17.78 4.72
C SER A 135 18.54 -17.58 3.20
N ALA A 136 19.33 -18.30 2.40
CA ALA A 136 19.24 -18.25 0.95
C ALA A 136 17.83 -18.66 0.46
N ILE A 137 17.27 -19.74 1.00
CA ILE A 137 15.91 -20.19 0.68
C ILE A 137 14.87 -19.11 1.05
N ALA A 138 14.95 -18.54 2.24
CA ALA A 138 14.03 -17.50 2.71
C ALA A 138 14.11 -16.24 1.83
N ILE A 139 15.33 -15.83 1.45
CA ILE A 139 15.56 -14.71 0.53
C ILE A 139 14.94 -15.01 -0.84
N SER A 140 15.18 -16.19 -1.40
CA SER A 140 14.59 -16.58 -2.69
C SER A 140 13.06 -16.52 -2.66
N ILE A 141 12.42 -17.09 -1.65
CA ILE A 141 10.95 -17.05 -1.48
C ILE A 141 10.47 -15.60 -1.36
N THR A 142 11.15 -14.78 -0.56
CA THR A 142 10.81 -13.35 -0.38
C THR A 142 10.92 -12.58 -1.70
N CYS A 143 11.95 -12.84 -2.50
CA CYS A 143 12.11 -12.26 -3.83
C CYS A 143 10.96 -12.66 -4.77
N PHE A 144 10.61 -13.96 -4.85
CA PHE A 144 9.49 -14.43 -5.66
C PHE A 144 8.17 -13.79 -5.26
N LEU A 145 7.90 -13.73 -3.94
CA LEU A 145 6.72 -13.07 -3.40
C LEU A 145 6.69 -11.57 -3.76
N SER A 146 7.83 -10.88 -3.70
CA SER A 146 7.93 -9.46 -4.02
C SER A 146 7.76 -9.16 -5.52
N ILE A 147 8.09 -10.10 -6.40
CA ILE A 147 7.89 -9.99 -7.84
C ILE A 147 6.42 -10.22 -8.22
N THR A 148 5.70 -11.06 -7.48
CA THR A 148 4.33 -11.47 -7.82
C THR A 148 3.34 -10.30 -8.03
N PRO A 149 3.31 -9.23 -7.20
CA PRO A 149 2.47 -8.07 -7.46
C PRO A 149 2.85 -7.28 -8.71
N ILE A 150 4.15 -7.26 -9.04
CA ILE A 150 4.66 -6.56 -10.22
C ILE A 150 4.19 -7.31 -11.46
N THR A 151 4.32 -8.64 -11.48
CA THR A 151 3.93 -9.48 -12.62
C THR A 151 2.42 -9.65 -12.74
N ALA A 152 1.67 -9.68 -11.63
CA ALA A 152 0.21 -9.65 -11.64
C ALA A 152 -0.32 -8.34 -12.26
N GLY A 153 0.36 -7.22 -11.99
CA GLY A 153 0.06 -5.92 -12.61
C GLY A 153 0.45 -5.82 -14.09
N THR A 154 1.36 -6.66 -14.59
CA THR A 154 1.70 -6.75 -16.03
C THR A 154 0.87 -7.79 -16.77
N GLY A 155 0.37 -8.82 -16.07
CA GLY A 155 -0.51 -9.87 -16.61
C GLY A 155 -1.97 -9.45 -16.71
N SER A 156 -2.40 -8.43 -15.94
CA SER A 156 -3.51 -7.59 -16.38
C SER A 156 -3.01 -6.82 -17.59
N MET A 157 -3.27 -7.39 -18.77
CA MET A 157 -3.11 -6.85 -20.13
C MET A 157 -2.57 -5.43 -20.17
N SER A 158 -1.51 -5.21 -20.95
CA SER A 158 -1.15 -3.89 -21.49
C SER A 158 -2.44 -3.15 -21.84
N ILE A 159 -2.92 -2.34 -20.90
CA ILE A 159 -3.92 -1.33 -21.15
C ILE A 159 -3.14 -0.46 -22.12
N ASP A 160 -3.54 -0.51 -23.39
CA ASP A 160 -3.14 0.51 -24.35
C ASP A 160 -3.08 1.83 -23.58
N ASN A 161 -1.90 2.45 -23.49
CA ASN A 161 -1.68 3.63 -22.64
C ASN A 161 -2.67 4.77 -22.96
N SER A 162 -3.45 4.63 -24.05
CA SER A 162 -4.60 5.46 -24.38
C SER A 162 -5.78 5.38 -23.39
N ILE A 163 -5.93 4.30 -22.60
CA ILE A 163 -7.13 4.09 -21.78
C ILE A 163 -6.84 4.31 -20.30
N SER A 164 -7.43 5.36 -19.75
CA SER A 164 -7.32 5.66 -18.33
C SER A 164 -8.24 4.78 -17.49
N PRO A 165 -7.74 4.14 -16.41
CA PRO A 165 -8.58 3.33 -15.53
C PRO A 165 -9.58 4.20 -14.75
N PRO A 166 -10.75 3.66 -14.35
CA PRO A 166 -11.80 4.45 -13.68
C PRO A 166 -11.33 5.15 -12.41
N ASP A 167 -10.45 4.50 -11.65
CA ASP A 167 -9.86 5.05 -10.43
C ASP A 167 -8.98 6.27 -10.72
N TYR A 168 -8.23 6.26 -11.83
CA TYR A 168 -7.43 7.40 -12.25
C TYR A 168 -8.32 8.57 -12.68
N LEU A 169 -9.36 8.32 -13.48
CA LEU A 169 -10.34 9.35 -13.87
C LEU A 169 -11.03 9.97 -12.63
N ALA A 170 -11.38 9.14 -11.65
CA ALA A 170 -11.94 9.60 -10.38
C ALA A 170 -10.95 10.46 -9.56
N ILE A 171 -9.66 10.16 -9.60
CA ILE A 171 -8.62 10.99 -8.96
C ILE A 171 -8.51 12.33 -9.66
N GLN A 172 -8.49 12.35 -10.99
CA GLN A 172 -8.41 13.58 -11.79
C GLN A 172 -9.60 14.50 -11.55
N LEU A 173 -10.83 13.96 -11.58
CA LEU A 173 -12.03 14.72 -11.21
C LEU A 173 -11.97 15.30 -9.79
N ARG A 174 -11.39 14.58 -8.82
CA ARG A 174 -11.23 15.10 -7.46
C ARG A 174 -10.25 16.26 -7.39
N ASN A 175 -9.18 16.22 -8.17
CA ASN A 175 -8.23 17.31 -8.25
C ASN A 175 -8.92 18.55 -8.82
N LEU A 176 -9.68 18.39 -9.90
CA LEU A 176 -10.51 19.46 -10.45
C LEU A 176 -11.49 20.01 -9.40
N ILE A 177 -12.26 19.16 -8.70
CA ILE A 177 -13.16 19.60 -7.61
C ILE A 177 -12.43 20.43 -6.55
N ARG A 178 -11.19 20.07 -6.19
CA ARG A 178 -10.41 20.83 -5.19
C ARG A 178 -10.03 22.21 -5.70
N MET A 179 -9.62 22.32 -6.96
CA MET A 179 -9.31 23.60 -7.60
C MET A 179 -10.55 24.50 -7.61
N VAL A 180 -11.71 23.95 -8.00
CA VAL A 180 -12.98 24.69 -8.05
C VAL A 180 -13.43 25.16 -6.67
N LYS A 181 -13.24 24.33 -5.63
CA LYS A 181 -13.59 24.69 -4.24
C LYS A 181 -12.71 25.78 -3.64
N ALA A 182 -11.53 26.01 -4.18
CA ALA A 182 -10.67 27.11 -3.74
C ALA A 182 -11.20 28.48 -4.22
N GLY A 183 -12.13 28.46 -5.19
CA GLY A 183 -12.73 29.63 -5.79
C GLY A 183 -13.94 30.23 -5.10
N LYS A 184 -14.58 31.17 -5.79
CA LYS A 184 -15.79 31.87 -5.33
C LYS A 184 -16.99 30.92 -5.10
N ASP A 185 -17.72 31.16 -4.02
CA ASP A 185 -18.91 30.38 -3.65
C ASP A 185 -20.15 30.88 -4.43
N SER A 186 -20.58 30.14 -5.46
CA SER A 186 -21.84 30.37 -6.18
C SER A 186 -22.71 29.12 -6.18
N ASP A 187 -24.04 29.27 -6.23
CA ASP A 187 -24.96 28.14 -6.23
C ASP A 187 -24.85 27.28 -7.50
N SER A 188 -24.52 27.90 -8.64
CA SER A 188 -24.24 27.22 -9.90
C SER A 188 -22.95 26.38 -9.81
N ILE A 189 -21.91 26.92 -9.17
CA ILE A 189 -20.66 26.19 -8.90
C ILE A 189 -20.92 25.01 -7.95
N LYS A 190 -21.72 25.19 -6.90
CA LYS A 190 -22.13 24.11 -5.98
C LYS A 190 -22.85 22.97 -6.72
N LYS A 191 -23.72 23.31 -7.67
CA LYS A 191 -24.43 22.35 -8.52
C LYS A 191 -23.45 21.54 -9.38
N VAL A 192 -22.50 22.19 -10.06
CA VAL A 192 -21.44 21.53 -10.84
C VAL A 192 -20.59 20.61 -9.96
N ILE A 193 -20.12 21.09 -8.81
CA ILE A 193 -19.35 20.30 -7.84
C ILE A 193 -20.13 19.06 -7.39
N LYS A 194 -21.44 19.21 -7.12
CA LYS A 194 -22.29 18.09 -6.73
C LYS A 194 -22.32 17.02 -7.82
N THR A 195 -22.48 17.41 -9.08
CA THR A 195 -22.50 16.49 -10.22
C THR A 195 -21.16 15.81 -10.45
N MET A 196 -20.04 16.54 -10.33
CA MET A 196 -18.69 15.95 -10.38
C MET A 196 -18.47 14.91 -9.27
N ASN A 197 -18.96 15.17 -8.05
CA ASN A 197 -18.88 14.20 -6.96
C ASN A 197 -19.69 12.93 -7.26
N VAL A 198 -20.91 13.06 -7.81
CA VAL A 198 -21.73 11.92 -8.23
C VAL A 198 -21.02 11.10 -9.30
N LEU A 199 -20.44 11.76 -10.32
CA LEU A 199 -19.66 11.09 -11.36
C LEU A 199 -18.44 10.37 -10.77
N THR A 200 -17.72 11.01 -9.85
CA THR A 200 -16.58 10.42 -9.14
C THR A 200 -16.99 9.15 -8.38
N GLU A 201 -18.12 9.18 -7.67
CA GLU A 201 -18.63 8.01 -6.95
C GLU A 201 -19.01 6.89 -7.91
N LYS A 202 -19.68 7.20 -9.03
CA LYS A 202 -19.99 6.20 -10.05
C LYS A 202 -18.74 5.58 -10.67
N LEU A 203 -17.73 6.37 -11.01
CA LEU A 203 -16.47 5.84 -11.54
C LEU A 203 -15.81 4.85 -10.57
N GLN A 204 -15.84 5.14 -9.26
CA GLN A 204 -15.22 4.29 -8.24
C GLN A 204 -16.03 3.03 -7.90
N PHE A 205 -17.36 3.10 -7.94
CA PHE A 205 -18.22 2.05 -7.37
C PHE A 205 -19.10 1.35 -8.39
N SER A 206 -19.36 1.95 -9.55
CA SER A 206 -20.17 1.35 -10.60
C SER A 206 -19.36 0.59 -11.65
N LEU A 207 -18.07 0.89 -11.81
CA LEU A 207 -17.20 0.23 -12.80
C LEU A 207 -16.17 -0.68 -12.12
N PRO A 208 -15.94 -1.92 -12.60
CA PRO A 208 -14.94 -2.80 -12.04
C PRO A 208 -13.53 -2.27 -12.34
N SER A 209 -12.58 -2.43 -11.42
CA SER A 209 -11.20 -1.94 -11.56
C SER A 209 -10.41 -2.59 -12.71
N GLY A 210 -10.91 -3.71 -13.24
CA GLY A 210 -10.35 -4.43 -14.39
C GLY A 210 -11.33 -4.51 -15.54
N ILE A 211 -11.83 -3.37 -16.03
CA ILE A 211 -12.69 -3.33 -17.23
C ILE A 211 -11.92 -3.98 -18.38
N VAL A 212 -12.45 -5.08 -18.93
CA VAL A 212 -12.03 -5.58 -20.23
C VAL A 212 -12.33 -4.48 -21.24
N VAL A 213 -11.28 -3.92 -21.85
CA VAL A 213 -11.35 -2.78 -22.77
C VAL A 213 -12.44 -3.03 -23.82
N ARG A 214 -13.55 -2.30 -23.72
CA ARG A 214 -14.56 -2.18 -24.77
C ARG A 214 -14.44 -0.78 -25.37
N HIS A 215 -14.66 -0.66 -26.69
CA HIS A 215 -14.61 0.62 -27.40
C HIS A 215 -15.42 1.72 -26.71
N GLU A 216 -16.57 1.36 -26.14
CA GLU A 216 -17.46 2.31 -25.45
C GLU A 216 -16.82 2.94 -24.21
N TYR A 217 -16.00 2.19 -23.46
CA TYR A 217 -15.28 2.73 -22.32
C TYR A 217 -14.08 3.56 -22.77
N GLN A 218 -13.42 3.17 -23.86
CA GLN A 218 -12.32 3.93 -24.43
C GLN A 218 -12.78 5.33 -24.85
N ASP A 219 -13.86 5.42 -25.65
CA ASP A 219 -14.45 6.68 -26.10
C ASP A 219 -14.88 7.57 -24.93
N PHE A 220 -15.52 6.96 -23.93
CA PHE A 220 -15.90 7.64 -22.69
C PHE A 220 -14.68 8.17 -21.94
N SER A 221 -13.64 7.35 -21.77
CA SER A 221 -12.44 7.72 -21.02
C SER A 221 -11.69 8.87 -21.71
N SER A 222 -11.54 8.83 -23.04
CA SER A 222 -10.92 9.90 -23.82
C SER A 222 -11.71 11.19 -23.70
N SER A 223 -13.04 11.13 -23.91
CA SER A 223 -13.91 12.30 -23.80
C SER A 223 -13.88 12.94 -22.42
N LEU A 224 -13.81 12.13 -21.35
CA LEU A 224 -13.72 12.63 -19.99
C LEU A 224 -12.35 13.25 -19.68
N ILE A 225 -11.27 12.69 -20.21
CA ILE A 225 -9.92 13.26 -20.06
C ILE A 225 -9.84 14.62 -20.76
N ASP A 226 -10.34 14.71 -21.98
CA ASP A 226 -10.33 15.95 -22.75
C ASP A 226 -11.15 17.03 -22.05
N PHE A 227 -12.34 16.66 -21.54
CA PHE A 227 -13.12 17.53 -20.67
C PHE A 227 -12.32 17.99 -19.44
N ILE A 228 -11.66 17.09 -18.70
CA ILE A 228 -10.89 17.48 -17.51
C ILE A 228 -9.77 18.45 -17.88
N LYS A 229 -9.04 18.20 -18.98
CA LYS A 229 -7.95 19.07 -19.44
C LYS A 229 -8.44 20.46 -19.83
N GLU A 230 -9.59 20.55 -20.50
CA GLU A 230 -10.21 21.83 -20.89
C GLU A 230 -10.47 22.72 -19.65
N TYR A 231 -11.00 22.13 -18.59
CA TYR A 231 -11.35 22.86 -17.36
C TYR A 231 -10.23 22.95 -16.32
N GLU A 232 -9.14 22.21 -16.48
CA GLU A 232 -7.94 22.38 -15.64
C GLU A 232 -7.18 23.67 -16.00
N GLN A 233 -7.25 24.09 -17.26
CA GLN A 233 -6.60 25.30 -17.76
C GLN A 233 -7.41 26.58 -17.52
N THR A 234 -8.73 26.45 -17.32
CA THR A 234 -9.64 27.59 -17.19
C THR A 234 -10.31 27.59 -15.82
N PRO A 235 -10.06 28.61 -14.96
CA PRO A 235 -10.68 28.68 -13.64
C PRO A 235 -12.20 28.68 -13.76
N LEU A 236 -12.89 27.80 -13.04
CA LEU A 236 -14.34 27.68 -13.19
C LEU A 236 -15.12 28.96 -12.79
N GLU A 237 -14.45 29.87 -12.10
CA GLU A 237 -14.95 31.17 -11.68
C GLU A 237 -15.06 32.20 -12.81
N SER A 238 -14.36 31.98 -13.93
CA SER A 238 -14.46 32.87 -15.10
C SER A 238 -15.67 32.56 -15.98
N PHE A 239 -16.35 31.44 -15.74
CA PHE A 239 -17.51 31.04 -16.54
C PHE A 239 -18.78 31.77 -16.11
N ASN A 240 -19.59 32.17 -17.08
CA ASN A 240 -20.92 32.69 -16.84
C ASN A 240 -21.91 31.55 -16.46
N GLU A 241 -23.13 31.91 -16.07
CA GLU A 241 -24.12 30.90 -15.65
C GLU A 241 -24.50 29.91 -16.75
N GLU A 242 -24.52 30.36 -18.01
CA GLU A 242 -24.85 29.51 -19.17
C GLU A 242 -23.77 28.44 -19.41
N GLU A 243 -22.51 28.83 -19.31
CA GLU A 243 -21.35 27.94 -19.40
C GLU A 243 -21.35 26.93 -18.25
N LEU A 244 -21.61 27.36 -17.02
CA LEU A 244 -21.74 26.46 -15.86
C LEU A 244 -22.87 25.44 -16.04
N ASP A 245 -24.01 25.86 -16.60
CA ASP A 245 -25.11 24.95 -16.89
C ASP A 245 -24.76 23.96 -18.03
N LYS A 246 -24.01 24.40 -19.05
CA LYS A 246 -23.47 23.52 -20.10
C LYS A 246 -22.54 22.46 -19.50
N ILE A 247 -21.61 22.86 -18.64
CA ILE A 247 -20.70 21.96 -17.92
C ILE A 247 -21.50 20.94 -17.10
N ASN A 248 -22.51 21.40 -16.37
CA ASN A 248 -23.36 20.52 -15.56
C ASN A 248 -24.13 19.50 -16.42
N ARG A 249 -24.61 19.89 -17.60
CA ARG A 249 -25.27 18.98 -18.56
C ARG A 249 -24.28 17.93 -19.06
N THR A 250 -23.07 18.33 -19.47
CA THR A 250 -22.01 17.41 -19.92
C THR A 250 -21.63 16.39 -18.84
N LEU A 251 -21.44 16.84 -17.60
CA LEU A 251 -21.17 15.94 -16.47
C LEU A 251 -22.32 14.96 -16.20
N THR A 252 -23.56 15.39 -16.40
CA THR A 252 -24.74 14.52 -16.28
C THR A 252 -24.75 13.46 -17.38
N LEU A 253 -24.36 13.81 -18.61
CA LEU A 253 -24.20 12.87 -19.72
C LEU A 253 -23.14 11.81 -19.41
N PHE A 254 -21.95 12.22 -18.92
CA PHE A 254 -20.93 11.28 -18.46
C PHE A 254 -21.46 10.35 -17.37
N SER A 255 -22.22 10.89 -16.41
CA SER A 255 -22.85 10.11 -15.34
C SER A 255 -23.80 9.04 -15.86
N ASN A 256 -24.54 9.33 -16.94
CA ASN A 256 -25.44 8.39 -17.59
C ASN A 256 -24.68 7.35 -18.43
N GLN A 257 -23.62 7.75 -19.12
CA GLN A 257 -22.74 6.85 -19.87
C GLN A 257 -22.10 5.79 -18.96
N VAL A 258 -21.67 6.17 -17.75
CA VAL A 258 -21.14 5.20 -16.77
C VAL A 258 -22.16 4.11 -16.43
N GLU A 259 -23.44 4.47 -16.23
CA GLU A 259 -24.49 3.47 -15.96
C GLU A 259 -24.77 2.58 -17.18
N MET A 260 -24.74 3.14 -18.40
CA MET A 260 -24.88 2.36 -19.63
C MET A 260 -23.75 1.36 -19.82
N ILE A 261 -22.50 1.78 -19.60
CA ILE A 261 -21.32 0.92 -19.65
C ILE A 261 -21.44 -0.20 -18.62
N LYS A 262 -21.82 0.14 -17.37
CA LYS A 262 -22.06 -0.84 -16.31
C LYS A 262 -23.10 -1.90 -16.69
N LEU A 263 -24.22 -1.48 -17.30
CA LEU A 263 -25.26 -2.41 -17.74
C LEU A 263 -24.76 -3.35 -18.85
N LYS A 264 -23.93 -2.84 -19.77
CA LYS A 264 -23.33 -3.65 -20.84
C LYS A 264 -22.28 -4.63 -20.33
N LEU A 265 -21.54 -4.28 -19.28
CA LEU A 265 -20.54 -5.18 -18.66
C LEU A 265 -21.17 -6.35 -17.89
N LYS A 266 -22.45 -6.28 -17.51
CA LYS A 266 -23.16 -7.37 -16.86
C LYS A 266 -23.68 -8.45 -17.83
N LYS A 267 -23.64 -8.19 -19.14
CA LYS A 267 -24.05 -9.12 -20.20
C LYS A 267 -22.83 -9.78 -20.80
#